data_AF-A0A944JXN4-F1
#
_entry.id   AF-A0A944JXN4-F1
#
_cell.length_a   1.000
_cell.length_b   1.000
_cell.length_c   1.000
_cell.angle_alpha   90.00
_cell.angle_beta   90.00
_cell.angle_gamma   90.00
#
_symmetry.space_group_name_H-M   'P 1'
#
loop_
_entity.id
_entity.type
_entity.pdbx_description
1 polymer ?
#
loop_
_entity_poly.entity_id
_entity_poly.type
_entity_poly.pdbx_seq_one_letter_code
_entity_poly.pdbx_strand_id
1 'polypeptide(L)'
;MGGTPPTQTRSSGREWSGARRTRYGRGIVTTASRRWFGGRDESRRADAQAAKDAAAAAFYELDSAQRDLRISIETIAAADGSPAARQAGEGFAALGQRIDQVSHVYIEAVDAHDLDRPELEGSVAARARDELTRARDELVRVKGELDRFAQGIQPLLDKAETQLARVAPARERAKAALLAASDALDAVRAKGIRADDLAARLAALGPELTKLNEGAGRHGVQETVQRADRILRDAEAVLAEVARLPERAAEVDRRLVSLRTRAQALRNRADRVDPVLSELRRRFSAACWQDLQHVPDQAVRDIAHAEDRLHEAAQAREEQRWADVGSLIDAVRASLEATDEAVSAAQDRLTRLEAVARNPQAEVDRTRFAIRDAQRLAMAGRSVPDPRHARPLDESVARVDRALAGLEGRHPDYWAFLLEMQDVRAAVNRVVNGIRAERGHG
;
A
#
# COMPACT_ATOMS: atom_id res chain seq x y z
N MET A 1 37.46 -0.84 38.92
CA MET A 1 36.91 -1.96 39.74
C MET A 1 36.00 -2.75 38.82
N GLY A 2 36.08 -4.08 38.64
CA GLY A 2 36.94 -5.12 39.24
C GLY A 2 36.10 -6.40 39.43
N GLY A 3 36.50 -7.61 39.02
CA GLY A 3 37.73 -8.01 38.32
C GLY A 3 37.67 -9.45 37.74
N THR A 4 38.77 -9.86 37.11
CA THR A 4 39.12 -11.18 36.53
C THR A 4 39.67 -12.17 37.59
N PRO A 5 40.09 -13.42 37.25
CA PRO A 5 39.74 -14.42 36.21
C PRO A 5 39.48 -15.79 36.94
N PRO A 6 40.08 -16.98 36.64
CA PRO A 6 40.55 -17.70 35.42
C PRO A 6 39.89 -19.12 35.30
N THR A 7 40.33 -20.18 34.59
CA THR A 7 41.44 -20.50 33.65
C THR A 7 41.02 -21.70 32.77
N GLN A 8 41.50 -21.84 31.52
CA GLN A 8 42.33 -23.01 31.10
C GLN A 8 42.86 -22.94 29.65
N THR A 9 43.86 -23.78 29.34
CA THR A 9 44.71 -23.72 28.14
C THR A 9 44.97 -25.10 27.53
N ARG A 10 45.18 -25.13 26.21
CA ARG A 10 45.87 -26.15 25.37
C ARG A 10 46.12 -25.48 24.00
N SER A 11 47.29 -25.45 23.35
CA SER A 11 48.44 -26.36 23.24
C SER A 11 48.13 -27.68 22.53
N SER A 12 48.91 -28.14 21.55
CA SER A 12 50.01 -27.51 20.79
C SER A 12 50.32 -28.35 19.55
N GLY A 13 50.68 -27.72 18.42
CA GLY A 13 51.09 -28.46 17.22
C GLY A 13 52.47 -29.10 17.36
N ARG A 14 52.66 -30.27 16.74
CA ARG A 14 53.97 -30.86 16.43
C ARG A 14 53.92 -31.64 15.12
N GLU A 15 54.74 -31.23 14.17
CA GLU A 15 55.27 -32.14 13.14
C GLU A 15 56.24 -33.13 13.81
N TRP A 16 56.45 -34.32 13.24
CA TRP A 16 57.75 -35.01 13.31
C TRP A 16 57.91 -36.00 12.15
N SER A 17 59.00 -35.87 11.40
CA SER A 17 59.39 -36.79 10.32
C SER A 17 60.05 -38.06 10.88
N GLY A 18 59.88 -39.23 10.26
CA GLY A 18 60.27 -40.49 10.91
C GLY A 18 60.53 -41.72 10.01
N ALA A 19 61.22 -41.58 8.88
CA ALA A 19 61.59 -42.74 8.07
C ALA A 19 62.71 -43.59 8.74
N ARG A 20 62.45 -44.87 9.05
CA ARG A 20 63.50 -45.88 9.31
C ARG A 20 63.15 -47.22 8.68
N ARG A 21 64.14 -47.81 7.99
CA ARG A 21 64.13 -49.23 7.62
C ARG A 21 64.64 -50.08 8.79
N THR A 22 64.19 -51.32 8.90
CA THR A 22 64.96 -52.36 9.60
C THR A 22 64.68 -53.71 8.93
N ARG A 23 65.72 -54.54 8.76
CA ARG A 23 65.66 -55.83 8.04
C ARG A 23 66.41 -56.89 8.85
N TYR A 24 65.67 -57.71 9.58
CA TYR A 24 66.03 -59.06 10.04
C TYR A 24 64.71 -59.80 10.35
N GLY A 25 64.56 -61.11 10.18
CA GLY A 25 65.45 -62.08 9.54
C GLY A 25 65.57 -63.38 10.34
N ARG A 26 64.93 -64.46 9.87
CA ARG A 26 64.91 -65.82 10.48
C ARG A 26 64.08 -65.89 11.79
N GLY A 27 63.27 -66.91 12.06
CA GLY A 27 62.81 -68.03 11.21
C GLY A 27 62.56 -69.30 12.03
N ILE A 28 61.34 -69.85 11.96
CA ILE A 28 60.98 -71.16 12.50
C ILE A 28 60.31 -71.97 11.38
N VAL A 29 60.73 -73.22 11.21
CA VAL A 29 60.13 -74.18 10.28
C VAL A 29 59.52 -75.31 11.10
N THR A 30 58.24 -75.60 10.87
CA THR A 30 57.60 -76.81 11.36
C THR A 30 56.62 -77.37 10.33
N THR A 31 56.91 -78.60 9.89
CA THR A 31 55.96 -79.61 9.39
C THR A 31 54.89 -79.16 8.36
N ALA A 32 55.22 -79.30 7.08
CA ALA A 32 54.20 -79.45 6.05
C ALA A 32 53.53 -80.84 6.16
N SER A 33 52.24 -80.89 6.50
CA SER A 33 51.37 -82.03 6.25
C SER A 33 50.50 -81.76 5.00
N ARG A 34 50.09 -82.82 4.30
CA ARG A 34 49.56 -82.70 2.93
C ARG A 34 48.06 -82.43 2.92
N ARG A 35 47.61 -81.37 2.22
CA ARG A 35 46.26 -81.31 1.64
C ARG A 35 46.28 -80.73 0.21
N TRP A 36 46.78 -81.56 -0.70
CA TRP A 36 46.70 -81.36 -2.15
C TRP A 36 45.22 -81.44 -2.58
N PHE A 37 44.77 -80.59 -3.51
CA PHE A 37 43.39 -80.54 -4.03
C PHE A 37 42.29 -80.15 -3.00
N GLY A 38 42.25 -78.87 -2.61
CA GLY A 38 41.10 -78.30 -1.87
C GLY A 38 40.99 -76.77 -1.91
N GLY A 39 42.10 -76.05 -1.80
CA GLY A 39 42.09 -74.58 -1.63
C GLY A 39 41.59 -73.73 -2.82
N ARG A 40 41.19 -74.31 -3.96
CA ARG A 40 40.66 -73.53 -5.09
C ARG A 40 39.16 -73.27 -4.96
N ASP A 41 38.41 -74.23 -4.45
CA ASP A 41 36.95 -74.12 -4.33
C ASP A 41 36.56 -73.38 -3.04
N GLU A 42 37.36 -73.51 -1.98
CA GLU A 42 37.29 -72.64 -0.80
C GLU A 42 37.52 -71.16 -1.16
N SER A 43 38.51 -70.87 -2.03
CA SER A 43 38.74 -69.50 -2.53
C SER A 43 37.56 -68.99 -3.37
N ARG A 44 36.96 -69.84 -4.22
CA ARG A 44 35.76 -69.48 -5.00
C ARG A 44 34.54 -69.21 -4.12
N ARG A 45 34.40 -69.93 -3.00
CA ARG A 45 33.37 -69.69 -1.99
C ARG A 45 33.56 -68.33 -1.32
N ALA A 46 34.79 -68.01 -0.91
CA ALA A 46 35.11 -66.70 -0.36
C ALA A 46 34.86 -65.56 -1.37
N ASP A 47 35.24 -65.74 -2.64
CA ASP A 47 34.95 -64.79 -3.72
C ASP A 47 33.42 -64.58 -3.90
N ALA A 48 32.63 -65.65 -3.84
CA ALA A 48 31.18 -65.61 -3.98
C ALA A 48 30.49 -64.93 -2.78
N GLN A 49 30.96 -65.19 -1.55
CA GLN A 49 30.45 -64.51 -0.36
C GLN A 49 30.82 -63.02 -0.38
N ALA A 50 32.04 -62.66 -0.76
CA ALA A 50 32.43 -61.25 -0.91
C ALA A 50 31.58 -60.52 -1.97
N ALA A 51 31.17 -61.21 -3.05
CA ALA A 51 30.21 -60.68 -4.02
C ALA A 51 28.80 -60.52 -3.43
N LYS A 52 28.34 -61.46 -2.57
CA LYS A 52 27.06 -61.37 -1.85
C LYS A 52 27.03 -60.18 -0.89
N ASP A 53 28.09 -60.01 -0.10
CA ASP A 53 28.23 -58.90 0.85
C ASP A 53 28.31 -57.54 0.12
N ALA A 54 29.05 -57.46 -0.99
CA ALA A 54 29.14 -56.26 -1.82
C ALA A 54 27.82 -55.91 -2.54
N ALA A 55 27.03 -56.91 -2.95
CA ALA A 55 25.69 -56.71 -3.50
C ALA A 55 24.71 -56.20 -2.43
N ALA A 56 24.76 -56.78 -1.22
CA ALA A 56 23.96 -56.34 -0.08
C ALA A 56 24.28 -54.88 0.32
N ALA A 57 25.56 -54.51 0.35
CA ALA A 57 25.98 -53.12 0.61
C ALA A 57 25.41 -52.15 -0.44
N ALA A 58 25.52 -52.48 -1.74
CA ALA A 58 24.96 -51.67 -2.83
C ALA A 58 23.43 -51.54 -2.74
N PHE A 59 22.73 -52.59 -2.30
CA PHE A 59 21.29 -52.57 -2.06
C PHE A 59 20.91 -51.61 -0.92
N TYR A 60 21.58 -51.69 0.23
CA TYR A 60 21.34 -50.78 1.37
C TYR A 60 21.66 -49.31 1.03
N GLU A 61 22.72 -49.05 0.26
CA GLU A 61 23.05 -47.69 -0.22
C GLU A 61 21.96 -47.13 -1.17
N LEU A 62 21.37 -47.97 -2.02
CA LEU A 62 20.31 -47.57 -2.95
C LEU A 62 18.99 -47.28 -2.22
N ASP A 63 18.56 -48.18 -1.33
CA ASP A 63 17.37 -48.00 -0.49
C ASP A 63 17.48 -46.76 0.41
N SER A 64 18.64 -46.52 1.01
CA SER A 64 18.89 -45.30 1.81
C SER A 64 18.75 -44.03 0.96
N ALA A 65 19.42 -43.98 -0.21
CA ALA A 65 19.34 -42.83 -1.11
C ALA A 65 17.91 -42.60 -1.66
N GLN A 66 17.14 -43.66 -1.89
CA GLN A 66 15.73 -43.57 -2.30
C GLN A 66 14.84 -42.99 -1.18
N ARG A 67 15.10 -43.35 0.08
CA ARG A 67 14.37 -42.83 1.24
C ARG A 67 14.63 -41.35 1.47
N ASP A 68 15.88 -40.92 1.37
CA ASP A 68 16.27 -39.51 1.52
C ASP A 68 15.67 -38.65 0.39
N LEU A 69 15.83 -39.09 -0.86
CA LEU A 69 15.30 -38.38 -2.04
C LEU A 69 13.77 -38.26 -2.02
N ARG A 70 13.05 -39.25 -1.47
CA ARG A 70 11.60 -39.16 -1.26
C ARG A 70 11.23 -37.97 -0.37
N ILE A 71 11.97 -37.71 0.71
CA ILE A 71 11.71 -36.57 1.60
C ILE A 71 11.90 -35.24 0.85
N SER A 72 12.91 -35.15 -0.01
CA SER A 72 13.10 -34.00 -0.90
C SER A 72 11.93 -33.81 -1.88
N ILE A 73 11.44 -34.89 -2.49
CA ILE A 73 10.28 -34.85 -3.41
C ILE A 73 8.99 -34.49 -2.69
N GLU A 74 8.74 -35.01 -1.49
CA GLU A 74 7.60 -34.64 -0.64
C GLU A 74 7.66 -33.16 -0.24
N THR A 75 8.86 -32.65 0.10
CA THR A 75 9.09 -31.24 0.42
C THR A 75 8.83 -30.33 -0.78
N ILE A 76 9.31 -30.70 -1.97
CA ILE A 76 9.04 -29.98 -3.23
C ILE A 76 7.54 -29.98 -3.53
N ALA A 77 6.87 -31.13 -3.46
CA ALA A 77 5.45 -31.26 -3.78
C ALA A 77 4.53 -30.49 -2.81
N ALA A 78 4.90 -30.37 -1.54
CA ALA A 78 4.18 -29.57 -0.56
C ALA A 78 4.36 -28.04 -0.74
N ALA A 79 5.47 -27.63 -1.37
CA ALA A 79 5.88 -26.23 -1.49
C ALA A 79 5.64 -25.59 -2.87
N ASP A 80 5.63 -26.39 -3.95
CA ASP A 80 5.66 -25.93 -5.33
C ASP A 80 4.72 -26.74 -6.24
N GLY A 81 3.66 -26.10 -6.75
CA GLY A 81 2.68 -26.72 -7.67
C GLY A 81 3.06 -26.66 -9.16
N SER A 82 4.26 -26.17 -9.50
CA SER A 82 4.68 -25.93 -10.90
C SER A 82 4.77 -27.22 -11.73
N PRO A 83 4.77 -27.11 -13.07
CA PRO A 83 5.03 -28.26 -13.95
C PRO A 83 6.37 -28.95 -13.66
N ALA A 84 7.41 -28.19 -13.28
CA ALA A 84 8.72 -28.74 -12.96
C ALA A 84 8.70 -29.60 -11.67
N ALA A 85 7.99 -29.15 -10.63
CA ALA A 85 7.80 -29.91 -9.41
C ALA A 85 7.01 -31.22 -9.65
N ARG A 86 5.97 -31.17 -10.51
CA ARG A 86 5.23 -32.38 -10.92
C ARG A 86 6.09 -33.33 -11.75
N GLN A 87 6.87 -32.81 -12.70
CA GLN A 87 7.82 -33.60 -13.48
C GLN A 87 8.91 -34.26 -12.60
N ALA A 88 9.33 -33.62 -11.50
CA ALA A 88 10.21 -34.23 -10.51
C ALA A 88 9.52 -35.41 -9.78
N GLY A 89 8.25 -35.28 -9.38
CA GLY A 89 7.47 -36.38 -8.82
C GLY A 89 7.31 -37.56 -9.80
N GLU A 90 6.98 -37.27 -11.06
CA GLU A 90 6.85 -38.26 -12.14
C GLU A 90 8.19 -38.97 -12.43
N GLY A 91 9.30 -38.21 -12.50
CA GLY A 91 10.64 -38.75 -12.71
C GLY A 91 11.13 -39.62 -11.55
N PHE A 92 10.83 -39.24 -10.30
CA PHE A 92 11.12 -40.06 -9.13
C PHE A 92 10.29 -41.36 -9.10
N ALA A 93 9.02 -41.31 -9.50
CA ALA A 93 8.18 -42.51 -9.61
C ALA A 93 8.70 -43.50 -10.67
N ALA A 94 9.17 -42.99 -11.82
CA ALA A 94 9.80 -43.81 -12.87
C ALA A 94 11.14 -44.41 -12.42
N LEU A 95 11.93 -43.69 -11.62
CA LEU A 95 13.13 -44.25 -10.98
C LEU A 95 12.78 -45.31 -9.94
N GLY A 96 11.70 -45.12 -9.15
CA GLY A 96 11.19 -46.09 -8.19
C GLY A 96 10.90 -47.46 -8.83
N GLN A 97 10.09 -47.50 -9.88
CA GLN A 97 9.78 -48.73 -10.63
C GLN A 97 11.04 -49.47 -11.12
N ARG A 98 12.10 -48.73 -11.42
CA ARG A 98 13.37 -49.29 -11.89
C ARG A 98 14.28 -49.73 -10.74
N ILE A 99 14.21 -49.10 -9.58
CA ILE A 99 14.81 -49.57 -8.32
C ILE A 99 14.15 -50.90 -7.91
N ASP A 100 12.81 -50.99 -7.97
CA ASP A 100 12.08 -52.22 -7.68
C ASP A 100 12.54 -53.37 -8.58
N GLN A 101 12.76 -53.10 -9.88
CA GLN A 101 13.22 -54.10 -10.85
C GLN A 101 14.65 -54.60 -10.58
N VAL A 102 15.62 -53.74 -10.24
CA VAL A 102 16.98 -54.20 -9.89
C VAL A 102 17.06 -54.80 -8.50
N SER A 103 16.19 -54.37 -7.58
CA SER A 103 16.00 -54.98 -6.26
C SER A 103 15.50 -56.42 -6.38
N HIS A 104 14.56 -56.68 -7.29
CA HIS A 104 14.07 -58.02 -7.56
C HIS A 104 15.18 -58.94 -8.10
N VAL A 105 15.95 -58.47 -9.10
CA VAL A 105 17.10 -59.24 -9.65
C VAL A 105 18.17 -59.52 -8.60
N TYR A 106 18.40 -58.60 -7.66
CA TYR A 106 19.29 -58.83 -6.51
C TYR A 106 18.74 -59.91 -5.55
N ILE A 107 17.44 -59.86 -5.21
CA ILE A 107 16.80 -60.86 -4.35
C ILE A 107 16.83 -62.24 -5.02
N GLU A 108 16.47 -62.34 -6.30
CA GLU A 108 16.57 -63.60 -7.07
C GLU A 108 18.00 -64.16 -7.07
N ALA A 109 19.02 -63.30 -7.25
CA ALA A 109 20.42 -63.71 -7.22
C ALA A 109 20.94 -64.11 -5.82
N VAL A 110 20.30 -63.63 -4.74
CA VAL A 110 20.60 -64.04 -3.36
C VAL A 110 19.91 -65.36 -3.00
N ASP A 111 18.64 -65.53 -3.39
CA ASP A 111 17.81 -66.69 -3.08
C ASP A 111 18.18 -67.92 -3.92
N ALA A 112 18.70 -67.73 -5.14
CA ALA A 112 19.13 -68.83 -6.01
C ALA A 112 20.39 -69.58 -5.50
N HIS A 113 21.17 -68.99 -4.58
CA HIS A 113 22.50 -69.50 -4.19
C HIS A 113 22.67 -69.61 -2.67
N ASP A 114 22.40 -70.81 -2.16
CA ASP A 114 22.82 -71.25 -0.82
C ASP A 114 24.34 -71.41 -0.77
N LEU A 115 25.02 -70.34 -0.34
CA LEU A 115 26.47 -70.28 -0.16
C LEU A 115 26.95 -70.93 1.16
N ASP A 116 26.05 -71.41 2.02
CA ASP A 116 26.37 -72.04 3.31
C ASP A 116 26.38 -73.58 3.22
N ARG A 117 25.74 -74.15 2.19
CA ARG A 117 25.68 -75.59 1.90
C ARG A 117 27.05 -76.31 2.01
N PRO A 118 27.24 -77.29 2.90
CA PRO A 118 28.58 -77.84 3.21
C PRO A 118 29.35 -78.45 2.02
N GLU A 119 28.65 -78.88 0.97
CA GLU A 119 29.25 -79.34 -0.29
C GLU A 119 28.70 -78.49 -1.45
N LEU A 120 29.35 -77.34 -1.70
CA LEU A 120 29.05 -76.41 -2.80
C LEU A 120 30.05 -76.63 -3.95
N GLU A 121 29.56 -76.91 -5.16
CA GLU A 121 30.44 -77.07 -6.31
C GLU A 121 31.11 -75.74 -6.71
N GLY A 122 32.38 -75.79 -7.11
CA GLY A 122 33.11 -74.61 -7.61
C GLY A 122 32.56 -74.00 -8.91
N SER A 123 31.75 -74.76 -9.65
CA SER A 123 30.90 -74.34 -10.77
C SER A 123 29.78 -73.39 -10.30
N VAL A 124 29.03 -73.80 -9.28
CA VAL A 124 27.94 -73.05 -8.66
C VAL A 124 28.49 -71.81 -7.95
N ALA A 125 29.58 -71.93 -7.18
CA ALA A 125 30.21 -70.79 -6.52
C ALA A 125 30.68 -69.71 -7.53
N ALA A 126 31.30 -70.11 -8.65
CA ALA A 126 31.68 -69.17 -9.71
C ALA A 126 30.47 -68.51 -10.38
N ARG A 127 29.39 -69.27 -10.62
CA ARG A 127 28.14 -68.74 -11.17
C ARG A 127 27.47 -67.75 -10.22
N ALA A 128 27.37 -68.09 -8.93
CA ALA A 128 26.81 -67.23 -7.89
C ALA A 128 27.56 -65.89 -7.82
N ARG A 129 28.89 -65.92 -7.77
CA ARG A 129 29.73 -64.72 -7.82
C ARG A 129 29.42 -63.85 -9.03
N ASP A 130 29.32 -64.44 -10.22
CA ASP A 130 29.11 -63.69 -11.46
C ASP A 130 27.68 -63.11 -11.56
N GLU A 131 26.67 -63.80 -11.05
CA GLU A 131 25.28 -63.32 -11.00
C GLU A 131 25.10 -62.23 -9.92
N LEU A 132 25.66 -62.40 -8.73
CA LEU A 132 25.68 -61.39 -7.66
C LEU A 132 26.48 -60.15 -8.05
N THR A 133 27.60 -60.29 -8.77
CA THR A 133 28.38 -59.16 -9.28
C THR A 133 27.57 -58.34 -10.29
N ARG A 134 26.83 -58.99 -11.20
CA ARG A 134 25.93 -58.29 -12.14
C ARG A 134 24.79 -57.55 -11.41
N ALA A 135 24.18 -58.18 -10.41
CA ALA A 135 23.16 -57.53 -9.59
C ALA A 135 23.72 -56.29 -8.86
N ARG A 136 24.91 -56.43 -8.24
CA ARG A 136 25.65 -55.33 -7.62
C ARG A 136 25.93 -54.19 -8.60
N ASP A 137 26.39 -54.49 -9.81
CA ASP A 137 26.73 -53.47 -10.81
C ASP A 137 25.49 -52.73 -11.32
N GLU A 138 24.35 -53.43 -11.50
CA GLU A 138 23.07 -52.79 -11.83
C GLU A 138 22.51 -51.94 -10.69
N LEU A 139 22.60 -52.40 -9.42
CA LEU A 139 22.23 -51.60 -8.24
C LEU A 139 23.05 -50.30 -8.18
N VAL A 140 24.38 -50.38 -8.33
CA VAL A 140 25.27 -49.20 -8.36
C VAL A 140 24.99 -48.30 -9.56
N ARG A 141 24.65 -48.87 -10.72
CA ARG A 141 24.28 -48.10 -11.93
C ARG A 141 22.99 -47.30 -11.73
N VAL A 142 21.96 -47.92 -11.11
CA VAL A 142 20.70 -47.25 -10.78
C VAL A 142 20.89 -46.23 -9.66
N LYS A 143 21.70 -46.52 -8.63
CA LYS A 143 22.08 -45.52 -7.61
C LYS A 143 22.75 -44.31 -8.27
N GLY A 144 23.69 -44.54 -9.18
CA GLY A 144 24.35 -43.47 -9.94
C GLY A 144 23.42 -42.69 -10.86
N GLU A 145 22.23 -43.18 -11.21
CA GLU A 145 21.16 -42.42 -11.89
C GLU A 145 20.31 -41.63 -10.88
N LEU A 146 20.01 -42.21 -9.72
CA LEU A 146 19.31 -41.58 -8.60
C LEU A 146 20.08 -40.37 -8.05
N ASP A 147 21.40 -40.52 -7.84
CA ASP A 147 22.30 -39.46 -7.35
C ASP A 147 22.33 -38.26 -8.33
N ARG A 148 22.33 -38.53 -9.64
CA ARG A 148 22.26 -37.48 -10.69
C ARG A 148 20.89 -36.81 -10.74
N PHE A 149 19.82 -37.57 -10.52
CA PHE A 149 18.47 -37.01 -10.45
C PHE A 149 18.31 -36.10 -9.22
N ALA A 150 18.82 -36.51 -8.05
CA ALA A 150 18.85 -35.71 -6.83
C ALA A 150 19.57 -34.36 -7.06
N GLN A 151 20.77 -34.39 -7.67
CA GLN A 151 21.50 -33.18 -8.07
C GLN A 151 20.69 -32.30 -9.04
N GLY A 152 19.95 -32.89 -9.97
CA GLY A 152 19.11 -32.18 -10.94
C GLY A 152 17.91 -31.46 -10.31
N ILE A 153 17.34 -31.98 -9.22
CA ILE A 153 16.21 -31.35 -8.51
C ILE A 153 16.62 -30.39 -7.40
N GLN A 154 17.90 -30.33 -7.01
CA GLN A 154 18.37 -29.48 -5.90
C GLN A 154 17.87 -28.02 -5.98
N PRO A 155 17.88 -27.32 -7.13
CA PRO A 155 17.36 -25.94 -7.21
C PRO A 155 15.85 -25.81 -6.96
N LEU A 156 15.08 -26.89 -7.12
CA LEU A 156 13.66 -26.94 -6.72
C LEU A 156 13.53 -27.15 -5.21
N LEU A 157 14.41 -27.94 -4.59
CA LEU A 157 14.46 -28.15 -3.14
C LEU A 157 14.85 -26.85 -2.42
N ASP A 158 15.93 -26.20 -2.83
CA ASP A 158 16.39 -24.91 -2.27
C ASP A 158 15.26 -23.85 -2.30
N LYS A 159 14.51 -23.82 -3.41
CA LYS A 159 13.34 -22.96 -3.60
C LYS A 159 12.18 -23.36 -2.68
N ALA A 160 11.90 -24.65 -2.55
CA ALA A 160 10.83 -25.19 -1.69
C ALA A 160 11.07 -24.84 -0.22
N GLU A 161 12.29 -25.10 0.28
CA GLU A 161 12.73 -24.73 1.63
C GLU A 161 12.62 -23.21 1.87
N THR A 162 13.05 -22.41 0.89
CA THR A 162 12.94 -20.94 0.93
C THR A 162 11.49 -20.47 1.05
N GLN A 163 10.51 -21.12 0.40
CA GLN A 163 9.10 -20.78 0.59
C GLN A 163 8.54 -21.28 1.93
N LEU A 164 8.92 -22.49 2.36
CA LEU A 164 8.50 -23.06 3.64
C LEU A 164 8.94 -22.19 4.82
N ALA A 165 10.18 -21.68 4.79
CA ALA A 165 10.73 -20.76 5.78
C ALA A 165 9.93 -19.44 5.92
N ARG A 166 9.19 -19.01 4.87
CA ARG A 166 8.34 -17.80 4.90
C ARG A 166 6.99 -18.02 5.57
N VAL A 167 6.53 -19.26 5.75
CA VAL A 167 5.17 -19.57 6.25
C VAL A 167 4.95 -19.02 7.66
N ALA A 168 5.83 -19.34 8.62
CA ALA A 168 5.66 -18.90 10.00
C ALA A 168 5.77 -17.36 10.15
N PRO A 169 6.81 -16.68 9.61
CA PRO A 169 6.89 -15.21 9.63
C PRO A 169 5.72 -14.50 8.93
N ALA A 170 5.08 -15.12 7.93
CA ALA A 170 3.88 -14.56 7.32
C ALA A 170 2.64 -14.71 8.22
N ARG A 171 2.42 -15.90 8.79
CA ARG A 171 1.28 -16.18 9.69
C ARG A 171 1.29 -15.27 10.93
N GLU A 172 2.45 -15.08 11.56
CA GLU A 172 2.52 -14.25 12.77
C GLU A 172 2.38 -12.75 12.48
N ARG A 173 2.92 -12.23 11.37
CA ARG A 173 2.63 -10.85 10.92
C ARG A 173 1.12 -10.63 10.71
N ALA A 174 0.46 -11.53 10.00
CA ALA A 174 -0.97 -11.44 9.70
C ALA A 174 -1.84 -11.45 10.97
N LYS A 175 -1.51 -12.31 11.95
CA LYS A 175 -2.18 -12.33 13.26
C LYS A 175 -1.93 -11.06 14.08
N ALA A 176 -0.70 -10.55 14.10
CA ALA A 176 -0.35 -9.34 14.83
C ALA A 176 -1.08 -8.11 14.29
N ALA A 177 -1.22 -7.99 12.97
CA ALA A 177 -1.99 -6.92 12.33
C ALA A 177 -3.50 -7.02 12.61
N LEU A 178 -4.08 -8.23 12.58
CA LEU A 178 -5.47 -8.45 12.98
C LEU A 178 -5.74 -8.04 14.44
N LEU A 179 -4.84 -8.41 15.36
CA LEU A 179 -4.94 -8.02 16.77
C LEU A 179 -4.86 -6.49 16.93
N ALA A 180 -3.84 -5.86 16.35
CA ALA A 180 -3.67 -4.41 16.41
C ALA A 180 -4.86 -3.64 15.80
N ALA A 181 -5.48 -4.14 14.73
CA ALA A 181 -6.69 -3.58 14.15
C ALA A 181 -7.91 -3.73 15.08
N SER A 182 -8.04 -4.86 15.80
CA SER A 182 -9.09 -5.07 16.80
C SER A 182 -8.91 -4.16 18.01
N ASP A 183 -7.70 -4.10 18.57
CA ASP A 183 -7.35 -3.24 19.71
C ASP A 183 -7.60 -1.76 19.38
N ALA A 184 -7.29 -1.34 18.15
CA ALA A 184 -7.57 0.01 17.67
C ALA A 184 -9.06 0.31 17.53
N LEU A 185 -9.87 -0.64 17.01
CA LEU A 185 -11.33 -0.48 16.93
C LEU A 185 -11.93 -0.31 18.32
N ASP A 186 -11.54 -1.13 19.29
CA ASP A 186 -12.08 -1.07 20.64
C ASP A 186 -11.57 0.15 21.42
N ALA A 187 -10.33 0.62 21.18
CA ALA A 187 -9.83 1.89 21.69
C ALA A 187 -10.51 3.13 21.08
N VAL A 188 -11.13 3.01 19.90
CA VAL A 188 -11.94 4.06 19.27
C VAL A 188 -13.39 3.99 19.77
N ARG A 189 -13.97 2.80 19.92
CA ARG A 189 -15.28 2.57 20.57
C ARG A 189 -15.31 3.06 22.02
N ALA A 190 -14.24 2.85 22.78
CA ALA A 190 -14.08 3.36 24.15
C ALA A 190 -14.11 4.90 24.24
N LYS A 191 -13.91 5.61 23.12
CA LYS A 191 -14.06 7.07 22.99
C LYS A 191 -15.43 7.49 22.48
N GLY A 192 -16.41 6.56 22.44
CA GLY A 192 -17.76 6.78 21.93
C GLY A 192 -17.87 6.82 20.40
N ILE A 193 -16.80 6.53 19.66
CA ILE A 193 -16.78 6.63 18.19
C ILE A 193 -17.21 5.29 17.58
N ARG A 194 -18.22 5.33 16.72
CA ARG A 194 -18.70 4.18 15.93
C ARG A 194 -17.74 3.87 14.80
N ALA A 195 -17.52 2.59 14.53
CA ALA A 195 -16.60 2.09 13.52
C ALA A 195 -17.12 0.78 12.89
N ASP A 196 -18.44 0.65 12.78
CA ASP A 196 -19.08 -0.65 12.59
C ASP A 196 -18.84 -1.25 11.19
N ASP A 197 -18.73 -0.42 10.14
CA ASP A 197 -18.29 -0.85 8.81
C ASP A 197 -16.85 -1.38 8.80
N LEU A 198 -15.96 -0.76 9.60
CA LEU A 198 -14.56 -1.18 9.72
C LEU A 198 -14.44 -2.47 10.54
N ALA A 199 -15.27 -2.62 11.58
CA ALA A 199 -15.39 -3.85 12.34
C ALA A 199 -15.99 -5.00 11.49
N ALA A 200 -16.98 -4.72 10.65
CA ALA A 200 -17.54 -5.69 9.70
C ALA A 200 -16.50 -6.13 8.65
N ARG A 201 -15.72 -5.18 8.11
CA ARG A 201 -14.58 -5.48 7.22
C ARG A 201 -13.53 -6.35 7.90
N LEU A 202 -13.18 -6.07 9.16
CA LEU A 202 -12.22 -6.90 9.91
C LEU A 202 -12.78 -8.31 10.20
N ALA A 203 -14.06 -8.41 10.59
CA ALA A 203 -14.73 -9.68 10.86
C ALA A 203 -14.84 -10.57 9.59
N ALA A 204 -14.99 -9.95 8.41
CA ALA A 204 -15.01 -10.65 7.12
C ALA A 204 -13.69 -11.38 6.79
N LEU A 205 -12.57 -11.09 7.47
CA LEU A 205 -11.32 -11.84 7.35
C LEU A 205 -11.33 -13.17 8.12
N GLY A 206 -12.31 -13.40 9.02
CA GLY A 206 -12.42 -14.60 9.86
C GLY A 206 -12.34 -15.95 9.11
N PRO A 207 -13.05 -16.13 7.97
CA PRO A 207 -12.95 -17.35 7.16
C PRO A 207 -11.56 -17.60 6.56
N GLU A 208 -10.78 -16.56 6.23
CA GLU A 208 -9.40 -16.72 5.79
C GLU A 208 -8.46 -16.93 7.00
N LEU A 209 -8.70 -16.30 8.16
CA LEU A 209 -7.97 -16.59 9.40
C LEU A 209 -8.12 -18.07 9.82
N THR A 210 -9.31 -18.65 9.65
CA THR A 210 -9.56 -20.08 9.91
C THR A 210 -8.66 -20.97 9.04
N LYS A 211 -8.62 -20.72 7.73
CA LYS A 211 -7.74 -21.44 6.78
C LYS A 211 -6.24 -21.16 7.03
N LEU A 212 -5.90 -19.96 7.54
CA LEU A 212 -4.54 -19.62 7.95
C LEU A 212 -4.10 -20.41 9.20
N ASN A 213 -5.03 -20.70 10.11
CA ASN A 213 -4.81 -21.53 11.29
C ASN A 213 -4.70 -23.02 10.93
N GLU A 214 -5.52 -23.52 9.99
CA GLU A 214 -5.39 -24.87 9.41
C GLU A 214 -4.02 -25.12 8.74
N GLY A 215 -3.44 -24.09 8.11
CA GLY A 215 -2.01 -24.04 7.75
C GLY A 215 -1.60 -24.77 6.47
N ALA A 216 -0.29 -24.70 6.17
CA ALA A 216 0.28 -25.06 4.88
C ALA A 216 0.13 -26.54 4.50
N GLY A 217 0.17 -27.46 5.47
CA GLY A 217 0.00 -28.90 5.21
C GLY A 217 -1.38 -29.29 4.67
N ARG A 218 -2.39 -28.42 4.81
CA ARG A 218 -3.74 -28.61 4.24
C ARG A 218 -4.03 -27.70 3.04
N HIS A 219 -3.39 -26.52 2.98
CA HIS A 219 -3.73 -25.46 2.02
C HIS A 219 -2.66 -25.20 0.95
N GLY A 220 -1.48 -25.80 1.05
CA GLY A 220 -0.31 -25.43 0.25
C GLY A 220 0.51 -24.31 0.91
N VAL A 221 1.83 -24.36 0.77
CA VAL A 221 2.76 -23.33 1.29
C VAL A 221 2.49 -21.96 0.67
N GLN A 222 2.42 -21.90 -0.67
CA GLN A 222 2.29 -20.66 -1.42
C GLN A 222 0.97 -19.94 -1.10
N GLU A 223 -0.13 -20.68 -1.12
CA GLU A 223 -1.49 -20.20 -0.86
C GLU A 223 -1.63 -19.72 0.60
N THR A 224 -0.94 -20.38 1.53
CA THR A 224 -0.88 -19.97 2.95
C THR A 224 -0.13 -18.64 3.12
N VAL A 225 0.99 -18.44 2.42
CA VAL A 225 1.72 -17.16 2.43
C VAL A 225 0.90 -16.05 1.74
N GLN A 226 0.30 -16.32 0.57
CA GLN A 226 -0.58 -15.37 -0.13
C GLN A 226 -1.84 -15.01 0.67
N ARG A 227 -2.35 -15.94 1.50
CA ARG A 227 -3.45 -15.67 2.43
C ARG A 227 -3.00 -14.78 3.59
N ALA A 228 -1.83 -15.06 4.17
CA ALA A 228 -1.24 -14.22 5.21
C ALA A 228 -0.99 -12.79 4.73
N ASP A 229 -0.34 -12.62 3.57
CA ASP A 229 -0.04 -11.31 2.99
C ASP A 229 -1.28 -10.59 2.39
N ARG A 230 -2.46 -11.26 2.31
CA ARG A 230 -3.76 -10.57 2.10
C ARG A 230 -4.31 -10.06 3.44
N ILE A 231 -4.53 -10.97 4.40
CA ILE A 231 -5.01 -10.65 5.76
C ILE A 231 -4.22 -9.50 6.39
N LEU A 232 -2.89 -9.51 6.25
CA LEU A 232 -2.00 -8.45 6.72
C LEU A 232 -2.38 -7.09 6.14
N ARG A 233 -2.43 -6.96 4.81
CA ARG A 233 -2.75 -5.68 4.14
C ARG A 233 -4.16 -5.20 4.43
N ASP A 234 -5.12 -6.12 4.49
CA ASP A 234 -6.52 -5.78 4.75
C ASP A 234 -6.72 -5.30 6.20
N ALA A 235 -6.00 -5.91 7.17
CA ALA A 235 -5.98 -5.46 8.56
C ALA A 235 -5.18 -4.14 8.76
N GLU A 236 -4.04 -3.97 8.09
CA GLU A 236 -3.27 -2.72 8.09
C GLU A 236 -4.07 -1.55 7.48
N ALA A 237 -4.86 -1.80 6.43
CA ALA A 237 -5.76 -0.80 5.85
C ALA A 237 -6.87 -0.39 6.84
N VAL A 238 -7.51 -1.36 7.51
CA VAL A 238 -8.49 -1.07 8.58
C VAL A 238 -7.83 -0.27 9.71
N LEU A 239 -6.66 -0.67 10.19
CA LEU A 239 -5.91 0.03 11.24
C LEU A 239 -5.61 1.49 10.86
N ALA A 240 -5.17 1.74 9.62
CA ALA A 240 -4.88 3.08 9.10
C ALA A 240 -6.13 3.96 8.93
N GLU A 241 -7.30 3.38 8.65
CA GLU A 241 -8.58 4.09 8.62
C GLU A 241 -9.09 4.40 10.04
N VAL A 242 -9.05 3.41 10.95
CA VAL A 242 -9.46 3.56 12.36
C VAL A 242 -8.65 4.65 13.07
N ALA A 243 -7.33 4.70 12.84
CA ALA A 243 -6.44 5.70 13.43
C ALA A 243 -6.84 7.16 13.13
N ARG A 244 -7.52 7.41 12.00
CA ARG A 244 -7.96 8.75 11.57
C ARG A 244 -9.29 9.20 12.15
N LEU A 245 -10.11 8.28 12.68
CA LEU A 245 -11.46 8.59 13.17
C LEU A 245 -11.46 9.63 14.33
N PRO A 246 -10.57 9.54 15.34
CA PRO A 246 -10.55 10.54 16.42
C PRO A 246 -10.11 11.94 15.97
N GLU A 247 -9.21 12.03 14.99
CA GLU A 247 -8.75 13.30 14.44
C GLU A 247 -9.87 13.97 13.62
N ARG A 248 -10.55 13.21 12.75
CA ARG A 248 -11.70 13.69 11.97
C ARG A 248 -12.85 14.15 12.89
N ALA A 249 -13.13 13.41 13.96
CA ALA A 249 -14.12 13.79 14.97
C ALA A 249 -13.75 15.15 15.61
N ALA A 250 -12.52 15.27 16.12
CA ALA A 250 -12.03 16.50 16.74
C ALA A 250 -11.90 17.67 15.74
N GLU A 251 -11.77 17.42 14.44
CA GLU A 251 -11.83 18.46 13.41
C GLU A 251 -13.25 19.00 13.21
N VAL A 252 -14.26 18.12 13.11
CA VAL A 252 -15.67 18.53 13.06
C VAL A 252 -16.02 19.36 14.31
N ASP A 253 -15.62 18.91 15.49
CA ASP A 253 -15.94 19.57 16.74
C ASP A 253 -15.36 21.01 16.79
N ARG A 254 -14.12 21.19 16.30
CA ARG A 254 -13.50 22.52 16.11
C ARG A 254 -14.24 23.37 15.08
N ARG A 255 -14.65 22.79 13.93
CA ARG A 255 -15.42 23.49 12.88
C ARG A 255 -16.77 23.99 13.40
N LEU A 256 -17.50 23.18 14.16
CA LEU A 256 -18.78 23.55 14.76
C LEU A 256 -18.64 24.70 15.77
N VAL A 257 -17.62 24.67 16.63
CA VAL A 257 -17.32 25.78 17.58
C VAL A 257 -16.94 27.05 16.83
N SER A 258 -16.15 26.95 15.77
CA SER A 258 -15.76 28.09 14.93
C SER A 258 -16.95 28.75 14.23
N LEU A 259 -17.84 27.96 13.61
CA LEU A 259 -19.05 28.47 12.95
C LEU A 259 -20.03 29.08 13.95
N ARG A 260 -20.23 28.48 15.13
CA ARG A 260 -21.05 29.08 16.21
C ARG A 260 -20.49 30.42 16.68
N THR A 261 -19.17 30.53 16.77
CA THR A 261 -18.50 31.80 17.09
C THR A 261 -18.72 32.84 15.99
N ARG A 262 -18.68 32.43 14.71
CA ARG A 262 -18.98 33.32 13.57
C ARG A 262 -20.44 33.78 13.58
N ALA A 263 -21.39 32.90 13.84
CA ALA A 263 -22.83 33.25 13.91
C ALA A 263 -23.09 34.32 14.98
N GLN A 264 -22.57 34.15 16.20
CA GLN A 264 -22.72 35.15 17.26
C GLN A 264 -21.98 36.46 16.95
N ALA A 265 -20.78 36.40 16.34
CA ALA A 265 -20.06 37.59 15.92
C ALA A 265 -20.77 38.35 14.78
N LEU A 266 -21.52 37.65 13.94
CA LEU A 266 -22.34 38.21 12.87
C LEU A 266 -23.66 38.80 13.40
N ARG A 267 -24.29 38.19 14.42
CA ARG A 267 -25.43 38.79 15.14
C ARG A 267 -25.05 40.17 15.70
N ASN A 268 -23.95 40.22 16.46
CA ASN A 268 -23.39 41.46 17.02
C ASN A 268 -22.96 42.51 15.96
N ARG A 269 -22.95 42.14 14.67
CA ARG A 269 -22.66 43.00 13.51
C ARG A 269 -23.95 43.45 12.82
N ALA A 270 -24.95 42.56 12.70
CA ALA A 270 -26.29 42.89 12.20
C ALA A 270 -26.96 43.99 13.05
N ASP A 271 -26.79 43.95 14.38
CA ASP A 271 -27.25 44.99 15.33
C ASP A 271 -26.72 46.41 15.00
N ARG A 272 -25.64 46.52 14.20
CA ARG A 272 -25.02 47.79 13.80
C ARG A 272 -25.55 48.33 12.47
N VAL A 273 -26.35 47.55 11.74
CA VAL A 273 -26.90 47.95 10.44
C VAL A 273 -27.98 49.02 10.61
N ASP A 274 -28.82 48.96 11.64
CA ASP A 274 -29.86 49.97 11.89
C ASP A 274 -29.31 51.39 12.16
N PRO A 275 -28.26 51.58 12.97
CA PRO A 275 -27.54 52.86 13.05
C PRO A 275 -27.05 53.36 11.69
N VAL A 276 -26.50 52.48 10.85
CA VAL A 276 -25.98 52.82 9.51
C VAL A 276 -27.12 53.21 8.55
N LEU A 277 -28.23 52.44 8.53
CA LEU A 277 -29.43 52.78 7.76
C LEU A 277 -30.10 54.06 8.27
N SER A 278 -30.01 54.36 9.56
CA SER A 278 -30.49 55.63 10.13
C SER A 278 -29.67 56.82 9.66
N GLU A 279 -28.35 56.68 9.56
CA GLU A 279 -27.47 57.72 9.02
C GLU A 279 -27.64 57.90 7.51
N LEU A 280 -27.83 56.80 6.77
CA LEU A 280 -28.16 56.83 5.35
C LEU A 280 -29.47 57.60 5.09
N ARG A 281 -30.54 57.24 5.81
CA ARG A 281 -31.86 57.93 5.77
C ARG A 281 -31.77 59.42 6.08
N ARG A 282 -30.85 59.83 6.95
CA ARG A 282 -30.68 61.23 7.39
C ARG A 282 -29.97 62.11 6.35
N ARG A 283 -29.14 61.52 5.46
CA ARG A 283 -28.17 62.26 4.64
C ARG A 283 -28.25 62.03 3.14
N PHE A 284 -28.97 61.01 2.67
CA PHE A 284 -29.01 60.62 1.25
C PHE A 284 -30.44 60.35 0.76
N SER A 285 -30.64 60.45 -0.56
CA SER A 285 -31.93 60.17 -1.21
C SER A 285 -32.36 58.70 -1.01
N ALA A 286 -33.65 58.41 -1.19
CA ALA A 286 -34.20 57.05 -1.02
C ALA A 286 -33.47 56.00 -1.88
N ALA A 287 -33.11 56.34 -3.13
CA ALA A 287 -32.39 55.45 -4.04
C ALA A 287 -31.01 54.99 -3.52
N CYS A 288 -30.41 55.71 -2.58
CA CYS A 288 -29.13 55.36 -1.98
C CYS A 288 -29.21 54.24 -0.92
N TRP A 289 -30.40 53.92 -0.39
CA TRP A 289 -30.57 53.01 0.76
C TRP A 289 -31.87 52.20 0.82
N GLN A 290 -32.87 52.48 -0.03
CA GLN A 290 -34.17 51.80 0.00
C GLN A 290 -34.05 50.30 -0.28
N ASP A 291 -33.10 49.91 -1.13
CA ASP A 291 -32.75 48.52 -1.41
C ASP A 291 -32.23 47.78 -0.17
N LEU A 292 -31.60 48.48 0.77
CA LEU A 292 -30.99 47.92 1.98
C LEU A 292 -31.93 47.84 3.20
N GLN A 293 -33.17 48.35 3.11
CA GLN A 293 -34.10 48.42 4.25
C GLN A 293 -34.37 47.06 4.91
N HIS A 294 -34.40 45.99 4.12
CA HIS A 294 -34.75 44.64 4.58
C HIS A 294 -33.57 43.86 5.20
N VAL A 295 -32.34 44.40 5.11
CA VAL A 295 -31.11 43.69 5.50
C VAL A 295 -31.03 43.34 6.99
N PRO A 296 -31.42 44.19 7.97
CA PRO A 296 -31.36 43.84 9.39
C PRO A 296 -32.27 42.64 9.71
N ASP A 297 -33.55 42.74 9.34
CA ASP A 297 -34.55 41.69 9.53
C ASP A 297 -34.18 40.39 8.82
N GLN A 298 -33.59 40.48 7.62
CA GLN A 298 -33.16 39.32 6.85
C GLN A 298 -31.94 38.66 7.50
N ALA A 299 -30.94 39.43 7.91
CA ALA A 299 -29.77 38.90 8.60
C ALA A 299 -30.15 38.21 9.93
N VAL A 300 -31.08 38.78 10.70
CA VAL A 300 -31.59 38.14 11.93
C VAL A 300 -32.22 36.78 11.65
N ARG A 301 -33.04 36.66 10.59
CA ARG A 301 -33.62 35.38 10.14
C ARG A 301 -32.57 34.38 9.68
N ASP A 302 -31.64 34.80 8.82
CA ASP A 302 -30.65 33.92 8.22
C ASP A 302 -29.62 33.42 9.25
N ILE A 303 -29.27 34.24 10.25
CA ILE A 303 -28.42 33.82 11.37
C ILE A 303 -29.15 32.81 12.26
N ALA A 304 -30.44 33.02 12.56
CA ALA A 304 -31.22 32.07 13.36
C ALA A 304 -31.31 30.70 12.65
N HIS A 305 -31.68 30.68 11.37
CA HIS A 305 -31.72 29.47 10.56
C HIS A 305 -30.34 28.79 10.38
N ALA A 306 -29.25 29.57 10.35
CA ALA A 306 -27.89 29.02 10.38
C ALA A 306 -27.51 28.43 11.75
N GLU A 307 -28.05 28.95 12.85
CA GLU A 307 -27.87 28.38 14.20
C GLU A 307 -28.71 27.11 14.40
N ASP A 308 -29.93 27.05 13.88
CA ASP A 308 -30.75 25.83 13.85
C ASP A 308 -30.02 24.70 13.09
N ARG A 309 -29.47 25.00 11.91
CA ARG A 309 -28.63 24.05 11.15
C ARG A 309 -27.30 23.71 11.85
N LEU A 310 -26.76 24.58 12.71
CA LEU A 310 -25.63 24.23 13.58
C LEU A 310 -26.02 23.30 14.72
N HIS A 311 -27.28 23.33 15.16
CA HIS A 311 -27.82 22.34 16.09
C HIS A 311 -28.04 21.00 15.39
N GLU A 312 -28.64 20.97 14.19
CA GLU A 312 -28.74 19.77 13.35
C GLU A 312 -27.35 19.15 13.07
N ALA A 313 -26.34 19.97 12.74
CA ALA A 313 -24.98 19.51 12.49
C ALA A 313 -24.31 18.92 13.75
N ALA A 314 -24.63 19.44 14.93
CA ALA A 314 -24.17 18.89 16.20
C ALA A 314 -24.85 17.55 16.52
N GLN A 315 -26.18 17.46 16.37
CA GLN A 315 -26.92 16.19 16.51
C GLN A 315 -26.39 15.12 15.54
N ALA A 316 -26.23 15.46 14.26
CA ALA A 316 -25.67 14.55 13.26
C ALA A 316 -24.23 14.11 13.60
N ARG A 317 -23.46 14.93 14.32
CA ARG A 317 -22.10 14.61 14.81
C ARG A 317 -22.12 13.71 16.04
N GLU A 318 -23.09 13.86 16.94
CA GLU A 318 -23.32 12.96 18.08
C GLU A 318 -23.81 11.57 17.61
N GLU A 319 -24.75 11.55 16.67
CA GLU A 319 -25.25 10.35 15.98
C GLU A 319 -24.24 9.75 14.99
N GLN A 320 -23.20 10.51 14.63
CA GLN A 320 -22.10 10.14 13.74
C GLN A 320 -22.51 9.87 12.28
N ARG A 321 -23.50 10.62 11.79
CA ARG A 321 -23.89 10.72 10.37
C ARG A 321 -22.89 11.58 9.60
N TRP A 322 -21.68 11.06 9.39
CA TRP A 322 -20.52 11.82 8.88
C TRP A 322 -20.68 12.47 7.49
N ALA A 323 -21.63 12.02 6.67
CA ALA A 323 -21.96 12.65 5.39
C ALA A 323 -22.81 13.92 5.60
N ASP A 324 -23.90 13.78 6.35
CA ASP A 324 -24.84 14.85 6.69
C ASP A 324 -24.14 15.98 7.43
N VAL A 325 -23.27 15.65 8.38
CA VAL A 325 -22.39 16.60 9.09
C VAL A 325 -21.60 17.49 8.13
N GLY A 326 -21.04 16.93 7.05
CA GLY A 326 -20.30 17.70 6.05
C GLY A 326 -21.21 18.67 5.30
N SER A 327 -22.33 18.15 4.78
CA SER A 327 -23.31 18.93 4.01
C SER A 327 -23.92 20.07 4.83
N LEU A 328 -24.22 19.82 6.11
CA LEU A 328 -24.74 20.83 7.04
C LEU A 328 -23.69 21.91 7.37
N ILE A 329 -22.43 21.52 7.61
CA ILE A 329 -21.32 22.47 7.86
C ILE A 329 -21.10 23.40 6.65
N ASP A 330 -21.08 22.86 5.43
CA ASP A 330 -20.90 23.66 4.22
C ASP A 330 -22.11 24.57 3.94
N ALA A 331 -23.34 24.08 4.18
CA ALA A 331 -24.56 24.88 4.06
C ALA A 331 -24.63 26.03 5.08
N VAL A 332 -24.28 25.78 6.35
CA VAL A 332 -24.15 26.82 7.38
C VAL A 332 -23.10 27.84 6.97
N ARG A 333 -21.92 27.38 6.51
CA ARG A 333 -20.84 28.26 6.10
C ARG A 333 -21.30 29.21 4.99
N ALA A 334 -21.91 28.68 3.93
CA ALA A 334 -22.45 29.49 2.82
C ALA A 334 -23.51 30.50 3.28
N SER A 335 -24.41 30.10 4.19
CA SER A 335 -25.43 31.00 4.77
C SER A 335 -24.81 32.15 5.56
N LEU A 336 -23.82 31.85 6.43
CA LEU A 336 -23.11 32.86 7.21
C LEU A 336 -22.18 33.75 6.35
N GLU A 337 -21.65 33.22 5.24
CA GLU A 337 -20.80 33.95 4.29
C GLU A 337 -21.64 34.97 3.50
N ALA A 338 -22.77 34.55 2.92
CA ALA A 338 -23.71 35.45 2.23
C ALA A 338 -24.36 36.50 3.16
N THR A 339 -24.68 36.12 4.41
CA THR A 339 -25.24 37.07 5.39
C THR A 339 -24.22 38.13 5.83
N ASP A 340 -22.94 37.76 5.92
CA ASP A 340 -21.85 38.69 6.26
C ASP A 340 -21.57 39.70 5.13
N GLU A 341 -21.69 39.28 3.87
CA GLU A 341 -21.68 40.17 2.71
C GLU A 341 -22.86 41.16 2.75
N ALA A 342 -24.09 40.68 2.98
CA ALA A 342 -25.28 41.52 3.05
C ALA A 342 -25.22 42.56 4.18
N VAL A 343 -24.78 42.14 5.39
CA VAL A 343 -24.58 43.03 6.54
C VAL A 343 -23.49 44.07 6.27
N SER A 344 -22.39 43.68 5.62
CA SER A 344 -21.28 44.59 5.31
C SER A 344 -21.64 45.62 4.22
N ALA A 345 -22.49 45.24 3.25
CA ALA A 345 -22.90 46.10 2.14
C ALA A 345 -23.52 47.43 2.57
N ALA A 346 -24.21 47.48 3.72
CA ALA A 346 -24.78 48.72 4.25
C ALA A 346 -23.70 49.69 4.77
N GLN A 347 -22.68 49.19 5.46
CA GLN A 347 -21.55 50.00 5.94
C GLN A 347 -20.71 50.51 4.76
N ASP A 348 -20.44 49.65 3.78
CA ASP A 348 -19.71 50.02 2.57
C ASP A 348 -20.50 51.04 1.72
N ARG A 349 -21.83 50.89 1.62
CA ARG A 349 -22.72 51.88 0.99
C ARG A 349 -22.57 53.25 1.65
N LEU A 350 -22.67 53.33 2.98
CA LEU A 350 -22.48 54.60 3.71
C LEU A 350 -21.09 55.19 3.46
N THR A 351 -20.02 54.42 3.65
CA THR A 351 -18.65 54.91 3.48
C THR A 351 -18.36 55.41 2.06
N ARG A 352 -18.89 54.71 1.03
CA ARG A 352 -18.79 55.16 -0.37
C ARG A 352 -19.59 56.43 -0.64
N LEU A 353 -20.81 56.52 -0.14
CA LEU A 353 -21.69 57.69 -0.31
C LEU A 353 -21.13 58.92 0.41
N GLU A 354 -20.55 58.75 1.59
CA GLU A 354 -19.82 59.84 2.26
C GLU A 354 -18.62 60.33 1.44
N ALA A 355 -17.83 59.41 0.88
CA ALA A 355 -16.63 59.76 0.12
C ALA A 355 -16.98 60.58 -1.13
N VAL A 356 -17.99 60.16 -1.90
CA VAL A 356 -18.42 60.89 -3.09
C VAL A 356 -19.14 62.19 -2.74
N ALA A 357 -19.95 62.26 -1.67
CA ALA A 357 -20.58 63.51 -1.25
C ALA A 357 -19.57 64.55 -0.74
N ARG A 358 -18.42 64.13 -0.20
CA ARG A 358 -17.30 65.04 0.14
C ARG A 358 -16.56 65.57 -1.11
N ASN A 359 -16.43 64.75 -2.16
CA ASN A 359 -15.78 65.15 -3.41
C ASN A 359 -16.24 64.28 -4.60
N PRO A 360 -17.28 64.70 -5.36
CA PRO A 360 -17.72 63.96 -6.55
C PRO A 360 -16.67 63.99 -7.67
N GLN A 361 -15.91 65.09 -7.76
CA GLN A 361 -14.92 65.30 -8.81
C GLN A 361 -13.80 64.25 -8.77
N ALA A 362 -13.46 63.70 -7.60
CA ALA A 362 -12.48 62.61 -7.49
C ALA A 362 -12.88 61.34 -8.25
N GLU A 363 -14.18 60.99 -8.27
CA GLU A 363 -14.69 59.86 -9.06
C GLU A 363 -14.81 60.19 -10.55
N VAL A 364 -15.14 61.45 -10.89
CA VAL A 364 -15.11 61.96 -12.27
C VAL A 364 -13.70 61.89 -12.84
N ASP A 365 -12.69 62.40 -12.13
CA ASP A 365 -11.31 62.46 -12.59
C ASP A 365 -10.68 61.06 -12.71
N ARG A 366 -10.98 60.15 -11.77
CA ARG A 366 -10.65 58.73 -11.85
C ARG A 366 -11.23 58.08 -13.12
N THR A 367 -12.48 58.38 -13.46
CA THR A 367 -13.16 57.83 -14.63
C THR A 367 -12.65 58.45 -15.93
N ARG A 368 -12.50 59.77 -15.99
CA ARG A 368 -11.88 60.50 -17.11
C ARG A 368 -10.41 60.12 -17.32
N PHE A 369 -9.68 59.69 -16.29
CA PHE A 369 -8.33 59.13 -16.45
C PHE A 369 -8.37 57.80 -17.23
N ALA A 370 -9.23 56.86 -16.82
CA ALA A 370 -9.40 55.58 -17.51
C ALA A 370 -9.83 55.77 -18.98
N ILE A 371 -10.79 56.68 -19.25
CA ILE A 371 -11.21 57.01 -20.63
C ILE A 371 -10.02 57.54 -21.45
N ARG A 372 -9.25 58.50 -20.93
CA ARG A 372 -8.10 59.09 -21.65
C ARG A 372 -6.99 58.09 -21.94
N ASP A 373 -6.73 57.14 -21.04
CA ASP A 373 -5.73 56.09 -21.28
C ASP A 373 -6.21 55.09 -22.35
N ALA A 374 -7.49 54.74 -22.35
CA ALA A 374 -8.10 53.94 -23.43
C ALA A 374 -8.11 54.67 -24.78
N GLN A 375 -8.42 55.97 -24.82
CA GLN A 375 -8.34 56.80 -26.03
C GLN A 375 -6.90 56.86 -26.56
N ARG A 376 -5.90 57.02 -25.67
CA ARG A 376 -4.48 56.93 -26.03
C ARG A 376 -4.12 55.55 -26.60
N LEU A 377 -4.61 54.46 -26.01
CA LEU A 377 -4.38 53.11 -26.49
C LEU A 377 -5.00 52.86 -27.88
N ALA A 378 -6.18 53.41 -28.15
CA ALA A 378 -6.88 53.34 -29.43
C ALA A 378 -6.16 54.15 -30.53
N MET A 379 -5.58 55.30 -30.19
CA MET A 379 -4.77 56.13 -31.10
C MET A 379 -3.35 55.56 -31.35
N ALA A 380 -2.84 54.66 -30.51
CA ALA A 380 -1.46 54.18 -30.63
C ALA A 380 -1.20 53.52 -31.99
N GLY A 381 -0.24 54.07 -32.73
CA GLY A 381 0.13 53.64 -34.09
C GLY A 381 -0.83 54.10 -35.21
N ARG A 382 -1.75 55.04 -34.96
CA ARG A 382 -2.72 55.52 -35.96
C ARG A 382 -2.83 57.06 -35.96
N SER A 383 -3.08 57.64 -37.13
CA SER A 383 -3.40 59.07 -37.30
C SER A 383 -4.90 59.37 -37.16
N VAL A 384 -5.76 58.37 -37.38
CA VAL A 384 -7.22 58.42 -37.23
C VAL A 384 -7.65 57.24 -36.35
N PRO A 385 -8.48 57.45 -35.31
CA PRO A 385 -8.92 56.35 -34.45
C PRO A 385 -9.92 55.45 -35.19
N ASP A 386 -9.96 54.16 -34.82
CA ASP A 386 -10.98 53.25 -35.33
C ASP A 386 -12.37 53.63 -34.80
N PRO A 387 -13.39 53.88 -35.64
CA PRO A 387 -14.72 54.28 -35.15
C PRO A 387 -15.37 53.29 -34.17
N ARG A 388 -14.99 52.00 -34.24
CA ARG A 388 -15.45 50.94 -33.32
C ARG A 388 -14.95 51.14 -31.89
N HIS A 389 -13.76 51.74 -31.74
CA HIS A 389 -13.11 52.00 -30.45
C HIS A 389 -13.32 53.45 -29.99
N ALA A 390 -13.37 54.41 -30.92
CA ALA A 390 -13.58 55.83 -30.61
C ALA A 390 -14.99 56.09 -30.05
N ARG A 391 -16.03 55.71 -30.79
CA ARG A 391 -17.42 56.09 -30.48
C ARG A 391 -17.87 55.66 -29.06
N PRO A 392 -17.57 54.44 -28.56
CA PRO A 392 -17.92 54.06 -27.19
C PRO A 392 -17.13 54.82 -26.10
N LEU A 393 -15.92 55.29 -26.42
CA LEU A 393 -15.11 56.10 -25.48
C LEU A 393 -15.59 57.56 -25.43
N ASP A 394 -15.99 58.12 -26.57
CA ASP A 394 -16.55 59.48 -26.63
C ASP A 394 -17.96 59.52 -26.01
N GLU A 395 -18.77 58.48 -26.23
CA GLU A 395 -20.02 58.26 -25.49
C GLU A 395 -19.77 58.09 -23.98
N SER A 396 -18.67 57.45 -23.58
CA SER A 396 -18.27 57.34 -22.18
C SER A 396 -17.92 58.70 -21.55
N VAL A 397 -17.37 59.66 -22.30
CA VAL A 397 -17.19 61.04 -21.81
C VAL A 397 -18.56 61.70 -21.59
N ALA A 398 -19.44 61.65 -22.60
CA ALA A 398 -20.78 62.25 -22.51
C ALA A 398 -21.65 61.63 -21.40
N ARG A 399 -21.46 60.34 -21.08
CA ARG A 399 -22.06 59.67 -19.92
C ARG A 399 -21.58 60.27 -18.61
N VAL A 400 -20.27 60.44 -18.43
CA VAL A 400 -19.69 61.05 -17.21
C VAL A 400 -20.19 62.48 -17.00
N ASP A 401 -20.24 63.27 -18.07
CA ASP A 401 -20.64 64.68 -17.99
C ASP A 401 -22.14 64.81 -17.64
N ARG A 402 -23.01 63.96 -18.21
CA ARG A 402 -24.43 63.87 -17.82
C ARG A 402 -24.61 63.40 -16.38
N ALA A 403 -23.82 62.42 -15.93
CA ALA A 403 -23.90 61.90 -14.57
C ALA A 403 -23.52 62.95 -13.52
N LEU A 404 -22.45 63.73 -13.78
CA LEU A 404 -22.05 64.85 -12.94
C LEU A 404 -23.10 65.97 -12.93
N ALA A 405 -23.66 66.32 -14.10
CA ALA A 405 -24.73 67.31 -14.22
C ALA A 405 -26.03 66.87 -13.52
N GLY A 406 -26.26 65.57 -13.33
CA GLY A 406 -27.39 65.03 -12.57
C GLY A 406 -27.28 65.17 -11.05
N LEU A 407 -26.15 65.65 -10.49
CA LEU A 407 -25.95 65.80 -9.05
C LEU A 407 -26.57 67.08 -8.46
N GLU A 408 -27.84 67.35 -8.79
CA GLU A 408 -28.58 68.55 -8.37
C GLU A 408 -29.45 68.35 -7.11
N GLY A 409 -29.79 69.45 -6.45
CA GLY A 409 -30.69 69.48 -5.29
C GLY A 409 -30.01 69.21 -3.95
N ARG A 410 -30.83 69.04 -2.90
CA ARG A 410 -30.36 68.94 -1.50
C ARG A 410 -29.74 67.58 -1.15
N HIS A 411 -30.25 66.51 -1.74
CA HIS A 411 -29.75 65.15 -1.58
C HIS A 411 -29.76 64.47 -2.96
N PRO A 412 -28.74 64.71 -3.80
CA PRO A 412 -28.61 64.05 -5.09
C PRO A 412 -28.55 62.52 -5.01
N ASP A 413 -28.85 61.83 -6.11
CA ASP A 413 -28.64 60.39 -6.23
C ASP A 413 -27.16 60.05 -6.50
N TYR A 414 -26.37 60.16 -5.44
CA TYR A 414 -24.98 59.75 -5.41
C TYR A 414 -24.79 58.25 -5.66
N TRP A 415 -25.81 57.41 -5.50
CA TRP A 415 -25.70 55.97 -5.75
C TRP A 415 -25.81 55.65 -7.24
N ALA A 416 -26.82 56.20 -7.93
CA ALA A 416 -26.91 56.12 -9.39
C ALA A 416 -25.66 56.72 -10.07
N PHE A 417 -25.16 57.85 -9.58
CA PHE A 417 -23.89 58.42 -10.05
C PHE A 417 -22.70 57.45 -9.85
N LEU A 418 -22.56 56.84 -8.67
CA LEU A 418 -21.48 55.89 -8.40
C LEU A 418 -21.56 54.63 -9.28
N LEU A 419 -22.76 54.11 -9.53
CA LEU A 419 -22.99 52.99 -10.44
C LEU A 419 -22.64 53.38 -11.89
N GLU A 420 -23.08 54.54 -12.37
CA GLU A 420 -22.75 55.05 -13.70
C GLU A 420 -21.24 55.24 -13.89
N MET A 421 -20.51 55.73 -12.88
CA MET A 421 -19.03 55.76 -12.90
C MET A 421 -18.42 54.35 -12.98
N GLN A 422 -19.00 53.34 -12.33
CA GLN A 422 -18.53 51.95 -12.44
C GLN A 422 -18.82 51.35 -13.82
N ASP A 423 -20.01 51.55 -14.37
CA ASP A 423 -20.43 51.04 -15.68
C ASP A 423 -19.69 51.69 -16.85
N VAL A 424 -19.39 52.98 -16.75
CA VAL A 424 -18.49 53.66 -17.71
C VAL A 424 -17.10 53.03 -17.66
N ARG A 425 -16.50 52.82 -16.48
CA ARG A 425 -15.19 52.15 -16.37
C ARG A 425 -15.22 50.70 -16.88
N ALA A 426 -16.32 49.99 -16.69
CA ALA A 426 -16.52 48.65 -17.25
C ALA A 426 -16.63 48.68 -18.79
N ALA A 427 -17.31 49.67 -19.37
CA ALA A 427 -17.39 49.86 -20.82
C ALA A 427 -16.02 50.19 -21.45
N VAL A 428 -15.27 51.11 -20.82
CA VAL A 428 -13.90 51.46 -21.20
C VAL A 428 -12.99 50.24 -21.18
N ASN A 429 -13.05 49.41 -20.13
CA ASN A 429 -12.27 48.18 -20.03
C ASN A 429 -12.62 47.15 -21.12
N ARG A 430 -13.89 47.07 -21.57
CA ARG A 430 -14.26 46.22 -22.72
C ARG A 430 -13.60 46.70 -24.02
N VAL A 431 -13.53 48.01 -24.27
CA VAL A 431 -12.82 48.58 -25.44
C VAL A 431 -11.31 48.30 -25.36
N VAL A 432 -10.69 48.52 -24.19
CA VAL A 432 -9.26 48.22 -23.95
C VAL A 432 -8.94 46.75 -24.22
N ASN A 433 -9.79 45.83 -23.77
CA ASN A 433 -9.61 44.40 -24.01
C ASN A 433 -9.81 44.02 -25.49
N GLY A 434 -10.76 44.65 -26.19
CA GLY A 434 -10.92 44.50 -27.64
C GLY A 434 -9.68 44.89 -28.42
N ILE A 435 -9.15 46.10 -28.19
CA ILE A 435 -7.91 46.60 -28.82
C ILE A 435 -6.71 45.68 -28.53
N ARG A 436 -6.64 45.11 -27.32
CA ARG A 436 -5.56 44.17 -26.93
C ARG A 436 -5.70 42.81 -27.61
N ALA A 437 -6.92 42.29 -27.76
CA ALA A 437 -7.17 41.05 -28.49
C ALA A 437 -6.86 41.20 -30.00
N GLU A 438 -7.29 42.31 -30.62
CA GLU A 438 -6.95 42.64 -32.01
C GLU A 438 -5.43 42.70 -32.24
N ARG A 439 -4.67 43.26 -31.30
CA ARG A 439 -3.19 43.32 -31.33
C ARG A 439 -2.49 42.05 -30.82
N GLY A 440 -3.23 41.02 -30.43
CA GLY A 440 -2.72 39.71 -30.04
C GLY A 440 -3.05 38.59 -31.04
N HIS A 441 -3.71 38.94 -32.15
CA HIS A 441 -4.15 38.02 -33.22
C HIS A 441 -3.69 38.49 -34.62
N GLY A 442 -2.74 39.43 -34.66
CA GLY A 442 -2.01 39.90 -35.86
C GLY A 442 -0.59 40.29 -35.49
#